data_AF-A0A0F8X522-F1
#
_entry.id   AF-A0A0F8X522-F1
#
_cell.length_a   1.000
_cell.length_b   1.000
_cell.length_c   1.000
_cell.angle_alpha   90.00
_cell.angle_beta   90.00
_cell.angle_gamma   90.00
#
_symmetry.space_group_name_H-M   'P 1'
#
loop_
_entity.id
_entity.type
_entity.pdbx_description
1 polymer ?
#
loop_
_entity_poly.entity_id
_entity_poly.type
_entity_poly.pdbx_seq_one_letter_code
_entity_poly.pdbx_strand_id
1 'polypeptide(L)'
;DRLLGILKRLRDIGNTVIVVEHDEDVIGHADHIIDIGPAAGAHGGEVVATGSVKDICDCERSITGRYLSGRSRIELPATRRKYNMRNCLEVKQAEENNLKNIDVKFPVGVFTCVTGVSGSGKSTLVTEILLKSLKRRLYNSREKPGKHKRVLGSSHIDKVIEIDQSPIGRTPRSNPVTYTGVFDLVRQLFALTREAKIRGYKPGRFSFNVKGGRCEHCQGQGTKKIEMHYTGDHFRRAENYIRIIDELRKEP
;
A
#
# COMPACT_ATOMS: atom_id res chain seq x y z
N ASP A 1 -6.61 19.02 15.80
CA ASP A 1 -7.75 19.65 16.53
C ASP A 1 -9.14 19.16 16.16
N ARG A 2 -9.63 19.34 14.92
CA ARG A 2 -11.03 19.02 14.58
C ARG A 2 -11.39 17.53 14.72
N LEU A 3 -10.51 16.62 14.27
CA LEU A 3 -10.73 15.18 14.39
C LEU A 3 -10.76 14.73 15.86
N LEU A 4 -9.73 15.08 16.63
CA LEU A 4 -9.64 14.79 18.06
C LEU A 4 -10.87 15.30 18.84
N GLY A 5 -11.34 16.51 18.54
CA GLY A 5 -12.54 17.06 19.16
C GLY A 5 -13.83 16.31 18.80
N ILE A 6 -13.90 15.66 17.63
CA ILE A 6 -15.03 14.79 17.27
C ILE A 6 -14.94 13.46 18.02
N LEU A 7 -13.76 12.83 18.06
CA LEU A 7 -13.53 11.58 18.78
C LEU A 7 -13.85 11.71 20.27
N LYS A 8 -13.38 12.79 20.91
CA LYS A 8 -13.69 13.10 22.32
C LYS A 8 -15.18 13.32 22.54
N ARG A 9 -15.86 14.07 21.67
CA ARG A 9 -17.32 14.25 21.78
C ARG A 9 -18.09 12.94 21.65
N LEU A 10 -17.71 12.06 20.73
CA LEU A 10 -18.34 10.74 20.60
C LEU A 10 -18.19 9.92 21.88
N ARG A 11 -16.99 9.94 22.48
CA ARG A 11 -16.72 9.34 23.79
C ARG A 11 -17.57 9.97 24.89
N ASP A 12 -17.60 11.30 24.98
CA ASP A 12 -18.26 12.06 26.06
C ASP A 12 -19.79 11.91 26.05
N ILE A 13 -20.38 11.51 24.92
CA ILE A 13 -21.82 11.18 24.81
C ILE A 13 -22.12 9.76 25.39
N GLY A 14 -21.11 9.04 25.88
CA GLY A 14 -21.25 7.73 26.52
C GLY A 14 -20.85 6.53 25.66
N ASN A 15 -20.21 6.76 24.50
CA ASN A 15 -19.71 5.67 23.65
C ASN A 15 -18.28 5.29 24.04
N THR A 16 -17.90 4.04 23.76
CA THR A 16 -16.48 3.65 23.70
C THR A 16 -15.96 3.84 22.28
N VAL A 17 -14.84 4.54 22.12
CA VAL A 17 -14.23 4.81 20.81
C VAL A 17 -12.90 4.06 20.73
N ILE A 18 -12.84 3.05 19.85
CA ILE A 18 -11.61 2.30 19.55
C ILE A 18 -11.06 2.80 18.22
N VAL A 19 -9.81 3.26 18.22
CA VAL A 19 -9.13 3.81 17.03
C VAL A 19 -7.83 3.06 16.79
N VAL A 20 -7.59 2.65 15.56
CA VAL A 20 -6.30 2.09 15.10
C VAL A 20 -5.57 3.21 14.35
N GLU A 21 -4.47 3.68 14.92
CA GLU A 21 -3.75 4.87 14.42
C GLU A 21 -2.24 4.75 14.56
N HIS A 22 -1.54 5.60 13.80
CA HIS A 22 -0.08 5.74 13.83
C HIS A 22 0.37 7.19 14.02
N ASP A 23 -0.57 8.15 14.04
CA ASP A 23 -0.28 9.56 14.22
C ASP A 23 0.06 9.90 15.69
N GLU A 24 1.21 10.55 15.90
CA GLU A 24 1.72 10.87 17.23
C GLU A 24 0.78 11.78 18.03
N ASP A 25 0.14 12.76 17.38
CA ASP A 25 -0.79 13.67 18.03
C ASP A 25 -2.05 12.91 18.48
N VAL A 26 -2.57 12.00 17.66
CA VAL A 26 -3.73 11.19 18.05
C VAL A 26 -3.40 10.26 19.22
N ILE A 27 -2.28 9.54 19.14
CA ILE A 27 -1.84 8.62 20.19
C ILE A 27 -1.60 9.41 21.49
N GLY A 28 -0.95 10.57 21.41
CA GLY A 28 -0.67 11.44 22.56
C GLY A 28 -1.91 11.97 23.29
N HIS A 29 -3.08 12.00 22.63
CA HIS A 29 -4.34 12.47 23.22
C HIS A 29 -5.31 11.34 23.62
N ALA A 30 -4.91 10.08 23.46
CA ALA A 30 -5.72 8.93 23.84
C ALA A 30 -5.82 8.80 25.36
N ASP A 31 -7.01 8.43 25.87
CA ASP A 31 -7.19 8.15 27.30
C ASP A 31 -6.51 6.84 27.72
N HIS A 32 -6.44 5.87 26.79
CA HIS A 32 -5.86 4.56 26.99
C HIS A 32 -5.29 4.04 25.66
N ILE A 33 -4.09 3.46 25.72
CA ILE A 33 -3.36 2.93 24.56
C ILE A 33 -3.10 1.46 24.77
N ILE A 34 -3.28 0.67 23.71
CA ILE A 34 -2.89 -0.74 23.64
C ILE A 34 -1.86 -0.84 22.50
N ASP A 35 -0.61 -1.10 22.86
CA ASP A 35 0.48 -1.26 21.89
C ASP A 35 0.63 -2.74 21.53
N ILE A 36 0.48 -3.06 20.24
CA ILE A 36 0.56 -4.42 19.71
C ILE A 36 1.89 -4.59 18.95
N GLY A 37 2.60 -5.68 19.22
CA GLY A 37 3.88 -5.94 18.56
C GLY A 37 4.52 -7.23 19.05
N PRO A 38 5.87 -7.29 19.17
CA PRO A 38 6.85 -6.24 18.86
C PRO A 38 7.11 -6.06 17.35
N ALA A 39 6.66 -6.99 16.50
CA ALA A 39 6.82 -6.93 15.05
C ALA A 39 5.50 -7.23 14.32
N ALA A 40 5.54 -7.24 12.99
CA ALA A 40 4.39 -7.62 12.16
C ALA A 40 4.37 -9.14 11.85
N GLY A 41 3.21 -9.65 11.46
CA GLY A 41 3.06 -11.04 11.03
C GLY A 41 3.25 -12.05 12.17
N ALA A 42 3.95 -13.15 11.90
CA ALA A 42 4.16 -14.24 12.86
C ALA A 42 5.02 -13.85 14.09
N HIS A 43 5.68 -12.69 14.04
CA HIS A 43 6.51 -12.17 15.12
C HIS A 43 5.80 -11.05 15.92
N GLY A 44 4.50 -10.86 15.68
CA GLY A 44 3.64 -9.93 16.40
C GLY A 44 2.49 -10.62 17.11
N GLY A 45 1.43 -9.86 17.38
CA GLY A 45 0.21 -10.39 17.98
C GLY A 45 0.23 -10.46 19.51
N GLU A 46 1.23 -9.85 20.14
CA GLU A 46 1.31 -9.72 21.59
C GLU A 46 0.96 -8.29 22.02
N VAL A 47 0.35 -8.15 23.20
CA VAL A 47 0.21 -6.86 23.88
C VAL A 47 1.55 -6.52 24.50
N VAL A 48 2.25 -5.52 23.95
CA VAL A 48 3.58 -5.11 24.40
C VAL A 48 3.49 -4.19 25.60
N ALA A 49 2.54 -3.27 25.59
CA ALA A 49 2.24 -2.36 26.67
C ALA A 49 0.77 -1.93 26.61
N THR A 50 0.19 -1.59 27.76
CA THR A 50 -1.16 -1.07 27.87
C THR A 50 -1.21 -0.02 28.98
N GLY A 51 -1.90 1.09 28.76
CA GLY A 51 -1.98 2.18 29.74
C GLY A 51 -2.03 3.57 29.13
N SER A 52 -1.54 4.55 29.89
CA SER A 52 -1.38 5.93 29.45
C SER A 52 -0.19 6.09 28.48
N VAL A 53 -0.09 7.23 27.81
CA VAL A 53 1.08 7.59 26.99
C VAL A 53 2.39 7.42 27.75
N LYS A 54 2.41 7.76 29.05
CA LYS A 54 3.59 7.60 29.90
C LYS A 54 3.97 6.13 30.06
N ASP A 55 3.01 5.25 30.32
CA ASP A 55 3.25 3.81 30.47
C ASP A 55 3.82 3.20 29.18
N ILE A 56 3.32 3.65 28.02
CA ILE A 56 3.85 3.24 26.71
C ILE A 56 5.30 3.74 26.53
N CYS A 57 5.56 5.01 26.86
CA CYS A 57 6.90 5.61 26.77
C CYS A 57 7.93 4.96 27.72
N ASP A 58 7.52 4.54 28.92
CA ASP A 58 8.39 3.91 29.92
C ASP A 58 8.69 2.44 29.56
N CYS A 59 7.85 1.80 28.75
CA CYS A 59 8.10 0.44 28.27
C CYS A 59 9.25 0.40 27.25
N GLU A 60 10.36 -0.29 27.57
CA GLU A 60 11.50 -0.46 26.66
C GLU A 60 11.18 -1.35 25.45
N ARG A 61 10.28 -2.32 25.65
CA ARG A 61 9.86 -3.27 24.62
C ARG A 61 8.98 -2.60 23.55
N SER A 62 8.27 -1.52 23.90
CA SER A 62 7.41 -0.77 22.99
C SER A 62 8.22 0.00 21.96
N ILE A 63 8.06 -0.33 20.67
CA ILE A 63 8.65 0.46 19.58
C ILE A 63 7.95 1.83 19.53
N THR A 64 6.62 1.85 19.65
CA THR A 64 5.81 3.07 19.73
C THR A 64 6.32 4.00 20.83
N GLY A 65 6.52 3.46 22.04
CA GLY A 65 7.08 4.20 23.17
C GLY A 65 8.46 4.78 22.93
N ARG A 66 9.34 4.08 22.18
CA ARG A 66 10.65 4.63 21.80
C ARG A 66 10.54 5.86 20.90
N TYR A 67 9.60 5.87 19.96
CA TYR A 67 9.39 7.02 19.08
C TYR A 67 8.71 8.17 19.81
N LEU A 68 7.65 7.91 20.58
CA LEU A 68 6.95 8.94 21.36
C LEU A 68 7.85 9.62 22.42
N SER A 69 8.76 8.86 23.03
CA SER A 69 9.74 9.40 23.99
C SER A 69 10.95 10.08 23.33
N GLY A 70 11.09 9.99 22.01
CA GLY A 70 12.26 10.48 21.28
C GLY A 70 13.54 9.65 21.46
N ARG A 71 13.48 8.50 22.14
CA ARG A 71 14.59 7.51 22.21
C ARG A 71 14.96 7.00 20.82
N SER A 72 13.97 6.90 19.94
CA SER A 72 14.12 6.68 18.50
C SER A 72 13.58 7.88 17.73
N ARG A 73 14.20 8.23 16.61
CA ARG A 73 13.74 9.31 15.72
C ARG A 73 14.09 9.02 14.28
N ILE A 74 13.33 9.59 13.36
CA ILE A 74 13.68 9.56 11.94
C ILE A 74 14.78 10.60 11.71
N GLU A 75 15.97 10.14 11.31
CA GLU A 75 17.10 11.02 11.07
C GLU A 75 16.85 11.94 9.87
N LEU A 76 17.14 13.23 10.07
CA LEU A 76 17.10 14.20 8.99
C LEU A 76 18.42 14.17 8.20
N PRO A 77 18.39 14.13 6.86
CA PRO A 77 19.61 14.18 6.06
C PRO A 77 20.42 15.45 6.38
N ALA A 78 21.71 15.28 6.71
CA ALA A 78 22.62 16.39 7.02
C ALA A 78 22.77 17.38 5.85
N THR A 79 22.67 16.88 4.62
CA THR A 79 22.69 17.71 3.40
C THR A 79 21.56 17.30 2.46
N ARG A 80 20.94 18.30 1.81
CA ARG A 80 19.96 18.06 0.74
C ARG A 80 20.65 18.09 -0.62
N ARG A 81 20.18 17.24 -1.55
CA ARG A 81 20.69 17.22 -2.93
C ARG A 81 20.49 18.60 -3.57
N LYS A 82 21.57 19.17 -4.11
CA LYS A 82 21.48 20.38 -4.94
C LYS A 82 20.72 20.03 -6.22
N TYR A 83 19.88 20.93 -6.70
CA TYR A 83 19.09 20.75 -7.93
C TYR A 83 19.21 21.98 -8.83
N ASN A 84 18.90 21.77 -10.11
CA ASN A 84 18.90 22.82 -11.12
C ASN A 84 17.49 22.95 -11.73
N MET A 85 16.91 24.15 -11.64
CA MET A 85 15.59 24.45 -12.20
C MET A 85 15.55 24.49 -13.73
N ARG A 86 16.70 24.36 -14.41
CA ARG A 86 16.76 24.08 -15.85
C ARG A 86 16.41 22.62 -16.17
N ASN A 87 16.63 21.70 -15.23
CA ASN A 87 16.26 20.28 -15.35
C ASN A 87 15.00 20.00 -14.53
N CYS A 88 13.86 20.47 -15.03
CA CYS A 88 12.59 20.34 -14.32
C CYS A 88 11.43 19.98 -15.27
N LEU A 89 10.39 19.38 -14.70
CA LEU A 89 9.08 19.29 -15.32
C LEU A 89 8.32 20.56 -14.97
N GLU A 90 7.74 21.23 -15.96
CA GLU A 90 7.00 22.48 -15.71
C GLU A 90 5.55 22.35 -16.17
N VAL A 91 4.62 22.50 -15.23
CA VAL A 91 3.20 22.62 -15.50
C VAL A 91 2.89 24.10 -15.67
N LYS A 92 2.39 24.49 -16.85
CA LYS A 92 2.00 25.86 -17.17
C LYS A 92 0.49 26.04 -17.15
N GLN A 93 0.04 27.10 -16.49
CA GLN A 93 -1.34 27.57 -16.45
C GLN A 93 -2.32 26.47 -16.04
N ALA A 94 -2.06 25.82 -14.91
CA ALA A 94 -2.94 24.81 -14.34
C ALA A 94 -4.20 25.44 -13.73
N GLU A 95 -5.36 25.01 -14.21
CA GLU A 95 -6.67 25.60 -13.90
C GLU A 95 -7.75 24.55 -13.61
N GLU A 96 -7.37 23.27 -13.45
CA GLU A 96 -8.34 22.22 -13.12
C GLU A 96 -8.88 22.40 -11.69
N ASN A 97 -10.18 22.14 -11.49
CA ASN A 97 -10.88 22.32 -10.22
C ASN A 97 -10.65 23.69 -9.57
N ASN A 98 -10.03 23.73 -8.39
CA ASN A 98 -9.80 24.94 -7.62
C ASN A 98 -8.43 25.60 -7.89
N LEU A 99 -7.63 25.08 -8.82
CA LEU A 99 -6.34 25.67 -9.18
C LEU A 99 -6.52 27.03 -9.86
N LYS A 100 -5.72 28.01 -9.45
CA LYS A 100 -5.86 29.43 -9.83
C LYS A 100 -4.87 29.84 -10.92
N ASN A 101 -4.89 29.15 -12.06
CA ASN A 101 -4.00 29.42 -13.19
C ASN A 101 -2.51 29.46 -12.79
N ILE A 102 -2.06 28.39 -12.15
CA ILE A 102 -0.72 28.36 -11.54
C ILE A 102 0.33 27.76 -12.48
N ASP A 103 1.55 28.26 -12.34
CA ASP A 103 2.75 27.70 -12.97
C ASP A 103 3.61 27.02 -11.89
N VAL A 104 3.94 25.74 -12.09
CA VAL A 104 4.72 24.96 -11.10
C VAL A 104 5.83 24.17 -11.78
N LYS A 105 7.04 24.24 -11.20
CA LYS A 105 8.23 23.51 -11.64
C LYS A 105 8.60 22.42 -10.63
N PHE A 106 8.85 21.21 -11.13
CA PHE A 106 9.27 20.03 -10.38
C PHE A 106 10.69 19.64 -10.79
N PRO A 107 11.72 19.89 -9.96
CA PRO A 107 13.10 19.52 -10.30
C PRO A 107 13.26 18.00 -10.41
N VAL A 108 13.98 17.55 -11.44
CA VAL A 108 14.28 16.13 -11.65
C VAL A 108 15.54 15.74 -10.85
N GLY A 109 15.58 14.49 -10.35
CA GLY A 109 16.74 13.96 -9.62
C GLY A 109 16.76 14.27 -8.12
N VAL A 110 15.67 14.82 -7.56
CA VAL A 110 15.54 15.11 -6.13
C VAL A 110 14.23 14.59 -5.55
N PHE A 111 14.21 14.41 -4.22
CA PHE A 111 13.01 14.04 -3.48
C PHE A 111 12.12 15.28 -3.33
N THR A 112 11.09 15.38 -4.17
CA THR A 112 10.14 16.50 -4.16
C THR A 112 8.88 16.12 -3.39
N CYS A 113 8.52 16.91 -2.37
CA CYS A 113 7.28 16.73 -1.61
C CYS A 113 6.28 17.84 -1.98
N VAL A 114 5.03 17.45 -2.28
CA VAL A 114 3.92 18.39 -2.50
C VAL A 114 3.03 18.36 -1.28
N THR A 115 3.03 19.44 -0.50
CA THR A 115 2.31 19.55 0.78
C THR A 115 1.18 20.58 0.70
N GLY A 116 0.37 20.65 1.77
CA GLY A 116 -0.79 21.55 1.86
C GLY A 116 -2.02 20.88 2.49
N VAL A 117 -2.97 21.67 2.96
CA VAL A 117 -4.21 21.19 3.60
C VAL A 117 -5.09 20.35 2.68
N SER A 118 -5.97 19.50 3.24
CA SER A 118 -6.94 18.75 2.43
C SER A 118 -7.79 19.71 1.58
N GLY A 119 -8.03 19.34 0.31
CA GLY A 119 -8.75 20.19 -0.64
C GLY A 119 -7.93 21.30 -1.30
N SER A 120 -6.65 21.49 -0.98
CA SER A 120 -5.83 22.57 -1.59
C SER A 120 -5.47 22.36 -3.07
N GLY A 121 -5.86 21.24 -3.68
CA GLY A 121 -5.59 20.94 -5.10
C GLY A 121 -4.32 20.12 -5.37
N LYS A 122 -3.67 19.53 -4.35
CA LYS A 122 -2.45 18.69 -4.52
C LYS A 122 -2.65 17.54 -5.51
N SER A 123 -3.68 16.72 -5.30
CA SER A 123 -3.99 15.58 -6.17
C SER A 123 -4.41 16.05 -7.57
N THR A 124 -5.08 17.21 -7.66
CA THR A 124 -5.41 17.82 -8.96
C THR A 124 -4.14 18.21 -9.73
N LEU A 125 -3.19 18.85 -9.07
CA LEU A 125 -1.93 19.25 -9.70
C LEU A 125 -1.07 18.04 -10.11
N VAL A 126 -0.88 17.08 -9.20
CA VAL A 126 0.05 15.96 -9.38
C VAL A 126 -0.58 14.83 -10.21
N THR A 127 -1.74 14.34 -9.81
CA THR A 127 -2.37 13.17 -10.43
C THR A 127 -3.17 13.57 -11.67
N GLU A 128 -4.09 14.55 -11.55
CA GLU A 128 -5.00 14.89 -12.67
C GLU A 128 -4.32 15.65 -13.80
N ILE A 129 -3.34 16.49 -13.50
CA ILE A 129 -2.62 17.27 -14.52
C ILE A 129 -1.27 16.64 -14.84
N LEU A 130 -0.31 16.69 -13.92
CA LEU A 130 1.08 16.33 -14.23
C LEU A 130 1.19 14.87 -14.70
N LEU A 131 0.68 13.93 -13.92
CA LEU A 131 0.79 12.51 -14.22
C LEU A 131 0.02 12.13 -15.49
N LYS A 132 -1.25 12.52 -15.64
CA LYS A 132 -2.03 12.22 -16.85
C LYS A 132 -1.40 12.82 -18.10
N SER A 133 -0.87 14.04 -18.03
CA SER A 133 -0.14 14.66 -19.14
C SER A 133 1.13 13.90 -19.51
N LEU A 134 1.89 13.42 -18.51
CA LEU A 134 3.07 12.60 -18.75
C LEU A 134 2.71 11.21 -19.29
N LYS A 135 1.70 10.53 -18.74
CA LYS A 135 1.19 9.24 -19.24
C LYS A 135 0.71 9.36 -20.69
N ARG A 136 0.04 10.46 -21.04
CA ARG A 136 -0.39 10.73 -22.43
C ARG A 136 0.80 10.88 -23.37
N ARG A 137 1.87 11.56 -22.94
CA ARG A 137 3.05 11.82 -23.78
C ARG A 137 4.02 10.64 -23.88
N LEU A 138 4.25 9.92 -22.78
CA LEU A 138 5.23 8.83 -22.71
C LEU A 138 4.63 7.47 -23.08
N TYR A 139 3.32 7.27 -22.83
CA TYR A 139 2.66 5.97 -23.00
C TYR A 139 1.44 6.00 -23.93
N ASN A 140 1.16 7.13 -24.60
CA ASN A 140 -0.02 7.31 -25.44
C ASN A 140 -1.34 7.00 -24.71
N SER A 141 -1.41 7.27 -23.40
CA SER A 141 -2.63 7.07 -22.61
C SER A 141 -3.79 7.90 -23.17
N ARG A 142 -4.99 7.31 -23.17
CA ARG A 142 -6.25 7.97 -23.58
C ARG A 142 -6.88 8.79 -22.46
N GLU A 143 -6.35 8.71 -21.24
CA GLU A 143 -6.83 9.53 -20.14
C GLU A 143 -6.66 11.02 -20.47
N LYS A 144 -7.76 11.77 -20.34
CA LYS A 144 -7.76 13.21 -20.56
C LYS A 144 -7.12 13.88 -19.35
N PRO A 145 -6.00 14.61 -19.51
CA PRO A 145 -5.45 15.39 -18.41
C PRO A 145 -6.38 16.54 -18.03
N GLY A 146 -6.33 16.98 -16.77
CA GLY A 146 -7.05 18.16 -16.29
C GLY A 146 -6.67 19.43 -17.04
N LYS A 147 -7.46 20.49 -16.92
CA LYS A 147 -7.29 21.78 -17.56
C LYS A 147 -5.94 22.41 -17.21
N HIS A 148 -5.08 22.51 -18.22
CA HIS A 148 -3.79 23.19 -18.17
C HIS A 148 -3.38 23.60 -19.59
N LYS A 149 -2.43 24.53 -19.74
CA LYS A 149 -1.94 24.93 -21.08
C LYS A 149 -0.97 23.94 -21.68
N ARG A 150 0.07 23.57 -20.93
CA ARG A 150 1.11 22.62 -21.37
C ARG A 150 1.96 22.11 -20.23
N VAL A 151 2.55 20.93 -20.42
CA VAL A 151 3.62 20.40 -19.56
C VAL A 151 4.93 20.37 -20.37
N LEU A 152 5.97 21.03 -19.85
CA LEU A 152 7.30 21.12 -20.44
C LEU A 152 8.31 20.25 -19.66
N GLY A 153 9.47 19.99 -20.26
CA GLY A 153 10.56 19.24 -19.61
C GLY A 153 10.39 17.72 -19.61
N SER A 154 9.39 17.18 -20.29
CA SER A 154 9.16 15.74 -20.42
C SER A 154 10.30 14.99 -21.14
N SER A 155 11.19 15.68 -21.85
CA SER A 155 12.42 15.12 -22.41
C SER A 155 13.48 14.76 -21.36
N HIS A 156 13.30 15.18 -20.11
CA HIS A 156 14.22 14.86 -19.01
C HIS A 156 13.91 13.50 -18.34
N ILE A 157 12.84 12.82 -18.75
CA ILE A 157 12.42 11.54 -18.18
C ILE A 157 11.97 10.59 -19.30
N ASP A 158 12.28 9.30 -19.15
CA ASP A 158 11.84 8.27 -20.11
C ASP A 158 10.54 7.59 -19.65
N LYS A 159 10.27 7.58 -18.35
CA LYS A 159 9.16 6.87 -17.73
C LYS A 159 8.59 7.66 -16.53
N VAL A 160 7.29 7.50 -16.30
CA VAL A 160 6.60 7.96 -15.11
C VAL A 160 5.86 6.78 -14.48
N ILE A 161 6.06 6.56 -13.20
CA ILE A 161 5.42 5.47 -12.45
C ILE A 161 4.65 6.09 -11.30
N GLU A 162 3.37 5.77 -11.22
CA GLU A 162 2.51 6.09 -10.09
C GLU A 162 2.47 4.87 -9.18
N ILE A 163 2.79 5.08 -7.91
CA ILE A 163 2.60 4.09 -6.86
C ILE A 163 1.47 4.62 -5.98
N ASP A 164 0.33 3.94 -6.02
CA ASP A 164 -0.88 4.32 -5.28
C ASP A 164 -1.23 3.28 -4.22
N GLN A 165 -2.33 3.52 -3.52
CA GLN A 165 -2.90 2.60 -2.52
C GLN A 165 -3.98 1.70 -3.12
N SER A 166 -4.07 1.62 -4.46
CA SER A 166 -5.04 0.72 -5.07
C SER A 166 -4.67 -0.74 -4.76
N PRO A 167 -5.64 -1.62 -4.52
CA PRO A 167 -5.34 -3.02 -4.25
C PRO A 167 -4.53 -3.63 -5.40
N ILE A 168 -3.44 -4.33 -5.06
CA ILE A 168 -2.54 -5.04 -6.00
C ILE A 168 -3.30 -5.86 -7.04
N GLY A 169 -4.42 -6.44 -6.64
CA GLY A 169 -5.48 -6.87 -7.54
C GLY A 169 -6.77 -7.11 -6.77
N ARG A 170 -7.88 -7.19 -7.50
CA ARG A 170 -9.22 -7.39 -6.92
C ARG A 170 -9.62 -8.85 -6.77
N THR A 171 -8.67 -9.77 -6.95
CA THR A 171 -8.94 -11.21 -6.91
C THR A 171 -7.99 -11.91 -5.94
N PRO A 172 -8.40 -13.03 -5.32
CA PRO A 172 -7.52 -13.85 -4.47
C PRO A 172 -6.26 -14.38 -5.18
N ARG A 173 -6.22 -14.29 -6.52
CA ARG A 173 -5.08 -14.70 -7.35
C ARG A 173 -3.95 -13.68 -7.36
N SER A 174 -4.20 -12.45 -6.90
CA SER A 174 -3.22 -11.37 -6.84
C SER A 174 -2.59 -11.34 -5.46
N ASN A 175 -1.33 -11.75 -5.39
CA ASN A 175 -0.54 -11.77 -4.17
C ASN A 175 0.87 -11.20 -4.42
N PRO A 176 1.67 -10.89 -3.38
CA PRO A 176 2.99 -10.27 -3.54
C PRO A 176 3.92 -11.04 -4.48
N VAL A 177 3.87 -12.37 -4.48
CA VAL A 177 4.74 -13.24 -5.27
C VAL A 177 4.36 -13.20 -6.76
N THR A 178 3.06 -13.09 -7.08
CA THR A 178 2.60 -12.87 -8.46
C THR A 178 2.86 -11.44 -8.95
N TYR A 179 2.71 -10.43 -8.09
CA TYR A 179 2.87 -9.03 -8.49
C TYR A 179 4.33 -8.69 -8.79
N THR A 180 5.26 -9.22 -8.00
CA THR A 180 6.71 -9.04 -8.20
C THR A 180 7.28 -9.90 -9.33
N GLY A 181 6.49 -10.81 -9.91
CA GLY A 181 6.94 -11.77 -10.93
C GLY A 181 7.77 -12.94 -10.39
N VAL A 182 8.05 -12.98 -9.08
CA VAL A 182 8.81 -14.06 -8.43
C VAL A 182 8.15 -15.41 -8.64
N PHE A 183 6.81 -15.46 -8.73
CA PHE A 183 6.08 -16.72 -8.92
C PHE A 183 6.45 -17.42 -10.22
N ASP A 184 6.84 -16.68 -11.26
CA ASP A 184 7.24 -17.25 -12.53
C ASP A 184 8.54 -18.04 -12.40
N LEU A 185 9.49 -17.49 -11.64
CA LEU A 185 10.75 -18.15 -11.32
C LEU A 185 10.51 -19.42 -10.48
N VAL A 186 9.63 -19.33 -9.47
CA VAL A 186 9.26 -20.49 -8.66
C VAL A 186 8.66 -21.60 -9.54
N ARG A 187 7.73 -21.28 -10.44
CA ARG A 187 7.14 -22.27 -11.35
C ARG A 187 8.16 -22.90 -12.29
N GLN A 188 9.16 -22.14 -12.74
CA GLN A 188 10.25 -22.66 -13.55
C GLN A 188 11.10 -23.65 -12.73
N LEU A 189 11.47 -23.30 -11.50
CA LEU A 189 12.21 -24.19 -10.60
C LEU A 189 11.47 -25.51 -10.34
N PHE A 190 10.16 -25.46 -10.06
CA PHE A 190 9.36 -26.67 -9.86
C PHE A 190 9.28 -27.55 -11.10
N ALA A 191 9.32 -26.98 -12.30
CA ALA A 191 9.37 -27.76 -13.54
C ALA A 191 10.72 -28.46 -13.78
N LEU A 192 11.78 -28.06 -13.07
CA LEU A 192 13.10 -28.68 -13.18
C LEU A 192 13.27 -29.92 -12.28
N THR A 193 12.36 -30.17 -11.34
CA THR A 193 12.44 -31.33 -10.44
C THR A 193 12.35 -32.65 -11.21
N ARG A 194 12.90 -33.72 -10.64
CA ARG A 194 12.96 -35.03 -11.29
C ARG A 194 11.55 -35.57 -11.55
N GLU A 195 10.67 -35.43 -10.57
CA GLU A 195 9.27 -35.85 -10.60
C GLU A 195 8.51 -35.09 -11.69
N ALA A 196 8.74 -33.78 -11.81
CA ALA A 196 8.14 -32.96 -12.86
C ALA A 196 8.60 -33.42 -14.26
N LYS A 197 9.90 -33.70 -14.43
CA LYS A 197 10.45 -34.20 -15.70
C LYS A 197 9.87 -35.57 -16.09
N ILE A 198 9.82 -36.52 -15.16
CA ILE A 198 9.25 -37.85 -15.39
C ILE A 198 7.77 -37.75 -15.80
N ARG A 199 7.01 -36.85 -15.15
CA ARG A 199 5.57 -36.66 -15.42
C ARG A 199 5.28 -35.68 -16.56
N GLY A 200 6.31 -35.14 -17.23
CA GLY A 200 6.16 -34.15 -18.31
C GLY A 200 5.57 -32.81 -17.88
N TYR A 201 5.68 -32.45 -16.60
CA TYR A 201 5.12 -31.21 -16.05
C TYR A 201 5.94 -29.98 -16.46
N LYS A 202 5.26 -29.04 -17.12
CA LYS A 202 5.80 -27.73 -17.50
C LYS A 202 5.46 -26.67 -16.43
N PRO A 203 6.05 -25.46 -16.45
CA PRO A 203 5.73 -24.39 -15.50
C PRO A 203 4.24 -24.02 -15.41
N GLY A 204 3.47 -24.29 -16.46
CA GLY A 204 2.02 -24.12 -16.46
C GLY A 204 1.28 -25.04 -15.48
N ARG A 205 1.81 -26.24 -15.20
CA ARG A 205 1.23 -27.17 -14.22
C ARG A 205 1.27 -26.59 -12.81
N PHE A 206 2.27 -25.79 -12.48
CA PHE A 206 2.43 -25.17 -11.16
C PHE A 206 1.74 -23.80 -11.06
N SER A 207 0.92 -23.44 -12.07
CA SER A 207 0.15 -22.19 -12.06
C SER A 207 -1.27 -22.43 -11.56
N PHE A 208 -1.66 -21.69 -10.53
CA PHE A 208 -3.07 -21.67 -10.09
C PHE A 208 -4.01 -20.92 -11.05
N ASN A 209 -3.46 -20.19 -12.03
CA ASN A 209 -4.24 -19.45 -13.02
C ASN A 209 -4.64 -20.28 -14.24
N VAL A 210 -3.96 -21.40 -14.50
CA VAL A 210 -4.12 -22.21 -15.72
C VAL A 210 -4.77 -23.55 -15.39
N LYS A 211 -5.69 -24.01 -16.26
CA LYS A 211 -6.27 -25.36 -16.17
C LYS A 211 -5.17 -26.42 -16.30
N GLY A 212 -5.28 -27.48 -15.51
CA GLY A 212 -4.34 -28.59 -15.54
C GLY A 212 -3.82 -28.94 -14.16
N GLY A 213 -3.14 -28.00 -13.48
CA GLY A 213 -2.58 -28.25 -12.15
C GLY A 213 -3.18 -27.44 -11.00
N ARG A 214 -4.11 -26.52 -11.30
CA ARG A 214 -4.91 -25.87 -10.26
C ARG A 214 -6.03 -26.78 -9.77
N CYS A 215 -6.58 -26.48 -8.60
CA CYS A 215 -7.83 -27.08 -8.15
C CYS A 215 -9.00 -26.57 -9.02
N GLU A 216 -9.69 -27.45 -9.76
CA GLU A 216 -10.83 -27.03 -10.60
C GLU A 216 -12.08 -26.66 -9.78
N HIS A 217 -12.22 -27.19 -8.56
CA HIS A 217 -13.37 -26.90 -7.70
C HIS A 217 -13.42 -25.44 -7.20
N CYS A 218 -12.26 -24.84 -6.90
CA CYS A 218 -12.14 -23.42 -6.59
C CYS A 218 -11.51 -22.62 -7.74
N GLN A 219 -11.29 -23.25 -8.89
CA GLN A 219 -10.59 -22.68 -10.04
C GLN A 219 -9.27 -21.98 -9.67
N GLY A 220 -8.51 -22.58 -8.75
CA GLY A 220 -7.22 -22.06 -8.27
C GLY A 220 -7.30 -20.85 -7.33
N GLN A 221 -8.49 -20.48 -6.83
CA GLN A 221 -8.63 -19.37 -5.88
C GLN A 221 -8.28 -19.76 -4.44
N GLY A 222 -8.29 -21.06 -4.10
CA GLY A 222 -8.11 -21.55 -2.72
C GLY A 222 -9.29 -21.27 -1.78
N THR A 223 -10.15 -20.30 -2.12
CA THR A 223 -11.37 -19.93 -1.40
C THR A 223 -12.58 -19.89 -2.35
N LYS A 224 -13.78 -19.97 -1.79
CA LYS A 224 -15.05 -19.66 -2.45
C LYS A 224 -15.65 -18.40 -1.85
N LYS A 225 -16.11 -17.51 -2.72
CA LYS A 225 -16.90 -16.34 -2.35
C LYS A 225 -18.33 -16.77 -2.05
N ILE A 226 -18.86 -16.35 -0.90
CA ILE A 226 -20.24 -16.51 -0.48
C ILE A 226 -20.84 -15.11 -0.46
N GLU A 227 -21.82 -14.89 -1.33
CA GLU A 227 -22.53 -13.61 -1.38
C GLU A 227 -23.50 -13.50 -0.21
N MET A 228 -23.50 -12.35 0.44
CA MET A 228 -24.35 -12.06 1.60
C MET A 228 -25.27 -10.90 1.25
N HIS A 229 -26.55 -11.02 1.60
CA HIS A 229 -27.56 -10.04 1.18
C HIS A 229 -27.49 -8.70 1.95
N TYR A 230 -26.94 -8.69 3.16
CA TYR A 230 -26.95 -7.52 4.06
C TYR A 230 -25.59 -7.17 4.68
N THR A 231 -24.54 -7.95 4.40
CA THR A 231 -23.17 -7.73 4.89
C THR A 231 -22.19 -7.82 3.73
N GLY A 232 -20.92 -7.48 3.97
CA GLY A 232 -19.87 -7.73 3.00
C GLY A 232 -19.76 -9.23 2.65
N ASP A 233 -19.36 -9.52 1.42
CA ASP A 233 -19.15 -10.89 0.94
C ASP A 233 -18.12 -11.63 1.79
N HIS A 234 -18.39 -12.91 2.09
CA HIS A 234 -17.49 -13.76 2.87
C HIS A 234 -16.71 -14.73 2.00
N PHE A 235 -15.48 -15.06 2.39
CA PHE A 235 -14.65 -16.05 1.71
C PHE A 235 -14.44 -17.27 2.61
N ARG A 236 -14.80 -18.46 2.11
CA ARG A 236 -14.56 -19.75 2.81
C ARG A 236 -13.47 -20.54 2.09
N ARG A 237 -12.59 -21.22 2.81
CA ARG A 237 -11.61 -22.13 2.20
C ARG A 237 -12.30 -23.25 1.43
N ALA A 238 -11.74 -23.63 0.28
CA ALA A 238 -12.25 -24.77 -0.48
C ALA A 238 -11.95 -26.09 0.25
N GLU A 239 -12.96 -26.90 0.50
CA GLU A 239 -12.88 -28.11 1.35
C GLU A 239 -11.82 -29.13 0.88
N ASN A 240 -11.62 -29.27 -0.44
CA ASN A 240 -10.59 -30.17 -0.99
C ASN A 240 -9.14 -29.66 -0.79
N TYR A 241 -8.94 -28.39 -0.45
CA TYR A 241 -7.63 -27.81 -0.19
C TYR A 241 -7.14 -28.09 1.25
N ILE A 242 -8.08 -28.27 2.19
CA ILE A 242 -7.80 -28.57 3.60
C ILE A 242 -7.14 -29.95 3.71
N ARG A 243 -7.66 -30.94 2.99
CA ARG A 243 -7.17 -32.33 3.04
C ARG A 243 -5.71 -32.49 2.59
N ILE A 244 -5.31 -31.80 1.52
CA ILE A 244 -3.94 -31.88 0.97
C ILE A 244 -2.92 -31.18 1.88
N ILE A 245 -3.26 -30.02 2.45
CA ILE A 245 -2.34 -29.30 3.35
C ILE A 245 -2.20 -30.04 4.68
N ASP A 246 -3.29 -30.60 5.21
CA ASP A 246 -3.25 -31.37 6.46
C ASP A 246 -2.52 -32.71 6.29
N GLU A 247 -2.49 -33.29 5.09
CA GLU A 247 -1.64 -34.46 4.76
C GLU A 247 -0.16 -34.06 4.65
N LEU A 248 0.16 -32.95 3.96
CA LEU A 248 1.54 -32.46 3.82
C LEU A 248 2.17 -31.96 5.13
N ARG A 249 1.35 -31.50 6.10
CA ARG A 249 1.81 -31.13 7.45
C ARG A 249 2.04 -32.31 8.39
N LYS A 250 1.59 -33.51 8.00
CA LYS A 250 1.75 -34.75 8.76
C LYS A 250 2.95 -35.59 8.29
N GLU A 251 3.60 -35.20 7.21
CA GLU A 251 4.90 -35.77 6.86
C GLU A 251 6.02 -35.05 7.65
N PRO A 252 6.94 -35.80 8.27
CA PRO A 252 7.95 -35.28 9.19
C PRO A 252 8.99 -34.37 8.55
#